data_AF-A0A960IWG1-F1
#
_entry.id   AF-A0A960IWG1-F1
#
_cell.length_a   1.000
_cell.length_b   1.000
_cell.length_c   1.000
_cell.angle_alpha   90.00
_cell.angle_beta   90.00
_cell.angle_gamma   90.00
#
_symmetry.space_group_name_H-M   'P 1'
#
loop_
_entity.id
_entity.type
_entity.pdbx_description
1 polymer ?
#
loop_
_entity_poly.entity_id
_entity_poly.type
_entity_poly.pdbx_seq_one_letter_code
_entity_poly.pdbx_strand_id
1 'polypeptide(L)' 'MHDFDCPRCGRPAAARFYGPCDDCRAQLRARLGGEQREIEDVVFETKMNVVPNHVATKD' A
#
# COMPACT_ATOMS: atom_id res chain seq x y z
N MET A 1 -20.58 1.99 -5.92
CA MET A 1 -19.81 1.06 -6.78
C MET A 1 -19.61 1.80 -8.10
N HIS A 2 -18.42 1.73 -8.68
CA HIS A 2 -18.06 2.46 -9.90
C HIS A 2 -17.70 1.47 -11.00
N ASP A 3 -18.19 1.72 -12.21
CA ASP A 3 -17.91 0.93 -13.39
C ASP A 3 -16.71 1.51 -14.14
N PHE A 4 -15.77 0.65 -14.55
CA PHE A 4 -14.56 1.02 -15.28
C PHE A 4 -13.95 -0.19 -16.00
N ASP A 5 -13.05 0.07 -16.95
CA ASP A 5 -12.24 -0.98 -17.57
C ASP A 5 -11.03 -1.32 -16.71
N CYS A 6 -10.86 -2.60 -16.39
CA CYS A 6 -9.76 -3.09 -15.58
C CYS A 6 -8.41 -2.73 -16.24
N PRO A 7 -7.51 -1.98 -15.57
CA PRO A 7 -6.23 -1.55 -16.15
C PRO A 7 -5.26 -2.69 -16.46
N ARG A 8 -5.54 -3.91 -15.98
CA ARG A 8 -4.70 -5.10 -16.23
C ARG A 8 -5.19 -5.96 -17.38
N CYS A 9 -6.50 -6.23 -17.45
CA CYS A 9 -7.06 -7.18 -18.43
C CYS A 9 -8.05 -6.55 -19.42
N GLY A 10 -8.36 -5.26 -19.29
CA GLY A 10 -9.25 -4.52 -20.18
C GLY A 10 -10.73 -4.91 -20.10
N ARG A 11 -11.12 -5.76 -19.14
CA ARG A 11 -12.52 -6.18 -18.98
C ARG A 11 -13.31 -5.16 -18.14
N PRO A 12 -14.61 -4.99 -18.41
CA PRO A 12 -15.49 -4.21 -17.56
C PRO A 12 -15.48 -4.75 -16.13
N ALA A 13 -15.38 -3.86 -15.15
CA ALA A 13 -15.37 -4.18 -13.73
C ALA A 13 -16.16 -3.13 -12.94
N ALA A 14 -16.74 -3.57 -11.82
CA ALA A 14 -17.52 -2.73 -10.92
C ALA A 14 -16.94 -2.85 -9.50
N ALA A 15 -16.35 -1.79 -8.96
CA ALA A 15 -15.71 -1.83 -7.64
C ALA A 15 -15.82 -0.51 -6.87
N ARG A 16 -15.49 -0.52 -5.58
CA ARG A 16 -15.47 0.70 -4.74
C ARG A 16 -14.32 1.64 -5.10
N PHE A 17 -13.19 1.08 -5.55
CA PHE A 17 -11.99 1.84 -5.92
C PHE A 17 -11.53 1.40 -7.31
N TYR A 18 -10.96 2.34 -8.05
CA TYR A 18 -10.33 2.04 -9.34
C TYR A 18 -9.09 1.14 -9.15
N GLY A 19 -8.94 0.13 -10.00
CA GLY A 19 -7.80 -0.79 -9.96
C GLY A 19 -8.06 -2.12 -10.66
N PRO A 20 -7.19 -3.12 -10.50
CA PRO A 20 -7.41 -4.44 -11.09
C PRO A 20 -8.71 -5.08 -10.60
N CYS A 21 -9.47 -5.71 -11.50
CA CYS A 21 -10.69 -6.44 -11.14
C CYS A 21 -10.43 -7.59 -10.16
N ASP A 22 -11.49 -8.10 -9.53
CA ASP A 22 -11.36 -9.13 -8.49
C ASP A 22 -10.67 -10.42 -8.99
N ASP A 23 -10.97 -10.85 -10.22
CA ASP A 23 -10.28 -12.01 -10.83
C ASP A 23 -8.77 -11.76 -10.98
N CYS A 24 -8.40 -10.58 -11.44
CA CYS A 24 -7.00 -10.19 -11.58
C CYS A 24 -6.30 -10.14 -10.21
N ARG A 25 -6.99 -9.63 -9.19
CA ARG A 25 -6.47 -9.58 -7.81
C ARG A 25 -6.31 -10.99 -7.24
N ALA A 26 -7.27 -11.88 -7.47
CA ALA A 26 -7.21 -13.27 -7.04
C ALA A 26 -6.02 -14.00 -7.68
N GLN A 27 -5.85 -13.86 -9.01
CA GLN A 27 -4.71 -14.44 -9.73
C GLN A 27 -3.36 -13.90 -9.22
N LEU A 28 -3.28 -12.59 -8.99
CA LEU A 28 -2.06 -11.97 -8.46
C LEU A 28 -1.72 -12.48 -7.05
N ARG A 29 -2.71 -12.60 -6.16
CA ARG A 29 -2.50 -13.18 -4.83
C ARG A 29 -2.05 -14.63 -4.91
N ALA A 30 -2.68 -15.43 -5.77
CA ALA A 30 -2.30 -16.83 -5.93
C ALA A 30 -0.86 -17.01 -6.46
N ARG A 31 -0.40 -16.10 -7.34
CA ARG A 31 0.93 -16.20 -7.97
C ARG A 31 2.05 -15.49 -7.19
N LEU A 32 1.73 -14.38 -6.53
CA LEU A 32 2.71 -13.46 -5.95
C LEU A 32 2.47 -13.17 -4.46
N GLY A 33 1.37 -13.64 -3.87
CA GLY A 33 0.95 -13.25 -2.52
C GLY A 33 1.83 -13.78 -1.39
N GLY A 34 2.72 -14.73 -1.68
CA GLY A 34 3.50 -15.43 -0.67
C GLY A 34 2.62 -16.20 0.32
N GLU A 35 3.25 -16.86 1.28
CA GLU A 35 2.52 -17.49 2.38
C GLU A 35 2.09 -16.43 3.40
N GLN A 36 0.86 -16.55 3.90
CA GLN A 36 0.42 -15.74 5.03
C GLN A 36 1.26 -16.13 6.24
N ARG A 37 2.10 -15.21 6.70
CA ARG A 37 2.86 -15.36 7.94
C ARG A 37 2.16 -14.64 9.06
N GLU A 38 2.13 -15.27 10.23
CA GLU A 38 1.84 -14.58 11.47
C GLU A 38 3.00 -13.60 11.74
N ILE A 39 2.67 -12.33 11.89
CA ILE A 39 3.64 -11.29 12.26
C ILE A 39 3.30 -10.90 13.68
N GLU A 40 4.27 -11.04 14.58
CA GLU A 40 4.17 -10.52 15.94
C GLU A 40 3.91 -9.01 15.88
N ASP A 41 2.91 -8.53 16.62
CA ASP A 41 2.53 -7.11 16.64
C ASP A 41 3.60 -6.32 17.42
N VAL A 42 4.72 -6.06 16.76
CA VAL A 42 5.82 -5.28 17.33
C VAL A 42 5.40 -3.82 17.30
N VAL A 43 5.34 -3.19 18.48
CA VAL A 43 5.05 -1.77 18.60
C VAL A 43 6.05 -0.98 17.77
N PHE A 44 5.55 -0.23 16.78
CA PHE A 44 6.37 0.71 16.04
C PHE A 44 6.78 1.86 16.95
N GLU A 45 8.05 1.88 17.36
CA GLU A 45 8.61 3.00 18.11
C GLU A 45 9.08 4.10 17.15
N THR A 46 8.40 5.25 17.19
CA THR A 46 8.80 6.45 16.45
C THR A 46 10.14 6.95 16.99
N LYS A 47 11.23 6.57 16.34
CA LYS A 47 12.55 7.10 16.67
C LYS A 47 12.70 8.52 16.12
N MET A 48 12.66 9.52 17.00
CA MET A 48 12.97 10.90 16.65
C MET A 48 14.49 11.09 16.50
N ASN A 49 15.02 10.82 15.31
CA ASN A 49 16.40 11.14 14.95
C ASN A 49 16.50 12.60 14.48
N VAL A 50 16.16 13.56 15.33
CA VAL A 50 16.27 14.99 15.02
C VAL A 50 17.48 15.58 15.73
N VAL A 51 18.43 16.13 14.97
CA VAL A 51 19.46 17.01 15.52
C VAL A 51 18.91 18.44 15.47
N PRO A 52 18.84 19.17 16.60
CA PRO A 52 18.40 20.56 16.59
C PRO A 52 19.24 21.38 15.61
N ASN A 53 18.58 22.12 14.71
CA ASN A 53 19.28 23.01 13.80
C ASN A 53 19.98 24.10 14.63
N HIS A 54 21.25 24.37 14.35
CA HIS A 54 22.01 25.40 15.06
C HIS A 54 21.45 26.77 14.68
N VAL A 55 20.84 27.45 15.66
CA VAL A 55 20.32 28.81 15.46
C VAL A 55 21.51 29.77 15.41
N ALA A 56 21.72 30.39 14.25
CA ALA A 56 22.70 31.45 14.13
C ALA A 56 22.16 32.72 14.82
N THR A 57 22.61 32.99 16.05
CA THR A 57 22.40 34.28 16.71
C THR A 57 23.41 35.29 16.16
N LYS A 58 22.96 36.52 15.95
CA LYS A 58 23.82 37.64 15.55
C LYS A 58 24.36 38.31 16.81
N ASP A 59 25.54 37.89 17.25
CA ASP A 59 26.44 38.76 18.01
C ASP A 59 27.51 39.31 17.05
#